data_AF-A0A5E4UM27-F1
#
_entry.id   AF-A0A5E4UM27-F1
#
_cell.length_a   1.000
_cell.length_b   1.000
_cell.length_c   1.000
_cell.angle_alpha   90.00
_cell.angle_beta   90.00
_cell.angle_gamma   90.00
#
_symmetry.space_group_name_H-M   'P 1'
#
loop_
_entity.id
_entity.type
_entity.pdbx_description
1 polymer ?
#
loop_
_entity_poly.entity_id
_entity_poly.type
_entity_poly.pdbx_seq_one_letter_code
_entity_poly.pdbx_strand_id
1 'polypeptide(L)'
;MARPARSDSEKRQGGMRAAALLHILAARVGAENPHQFAARFDDKVGMLTQQSGKWRPNFSGEKPLSAQQRALLTRLDADADVLHENGPADLWKAMWGRLDELQSILSGELKEWRTLDMVLAEFEADMLLAERDRAPVPLAYLAKAVALYRLHQEVEAIVPVGLDGEGICRCLRLCLDNDHVQQELAHLGVKQAVDAELTNWIVSRPDMEIAWAPAEARWNVLAFRLDWVH
;
A
#
# COMPACT_ATOMS: atom_id res chain seq x y z
N MET A 1 33.51 1.09 -10.02
CA MET A 1 32.79 2.12 -9.25
C MET A 1 31.93 1.42 -8.22
N ALA A 2 32.11 1.71 -6.92
CA ALA A 2 31.26 1.16 -5.87
C ALA A 2 29.88 1.84 -5.93
N ARG A 3 28.80 1.04 -5.86
CA ARG A 3 27.42 1.56 -5.85
C ARG A 3 27.24 2.39 -4.56
N PRO A 4 26.63 3.58 -4.61
CA PRO A 4 26.38 4.37 -3.41
C PRO A 4 25.59 3.55 -2.38
N ALA A 5 25.90 3.73 -1.10
CA ALA A 5 25.20 3.07 -0.02
C ALA A 5 23.70 3.43 -0.08
N ARG A 6 22.82 2.43 0.08
CA ARG A 6 21.38 2.66 0.12
C ARG A 6 21.03 3.66 1.22
N SER A 7 20.17 4.60 0.89
CA SER A 7 19.55 5.50 1.87
C SER A 7 18.74 4.70 2.91
N ASP A 8 18.51 5.30 4.07
CA ASP A 8 17.74 4.61 5.12
C ASP A 8 16.27 4.41 4.73
N SER A 9 15.73 5.25 3.84
CA SER A 9 14.43 5.04 3.21
C SER A 9 14.43 3.77 2.34
N GLU A 10 15.39 3.61 1.44
CA GLU A 10 15.49 2.42 0.59
C GLU A 10 15.68 1.12 1.38
N LYS A 11 16.41 1.17 2.50
CA LYS A 11 16.53 0.02 3.41
C LYS A 11 15.20 -0.33 4.04
N ARG A 12 14.46 0.67 4.54
CA ARG A 12 13.15 0.48 5.18
C ARG A 12 12.11 -0.07 4.20
N GLN A 13 12.02 0.52 3.01
CA GLN A 13 11.15 0.06 1.93
C GLN A 13 11.48 -1.38 1.52
N GLY A 14 12.76 -1.69 1.34
CA GLY A 14 13.20 -3.04 1.02
C GLY A 14 12.92 -4.04 2.14
N GLY A 15 12.97 -3.61 3.39
CA GLY A 15 12.57 -4.40 4.57
C GLY A 15 11.07 -4.73 4.57
N MET A 16 10.21 -3.73 4.32
CA MET A 16 8.76 -3.94 4.20
C MET A 16 8.40 -4.89 3.06
N ARG A 17 9.03 -4.72 1.88
CA ARG A 17 8.84 -5.64 0.74
C ARG A 17 9.23 -7.07 1.09
N ALA A 18 10.35 -7.24 1.80
CA ALA A 18 10.82 -8.55 2.24
C ALA A 18 9.84 -9.22 3.21
N ALA A 19 9.40 -8.49 4.24
CA ALA A 19 8.47 -8.99 5.25
C ALA A 19 7.14 -9.41 4.60
N ALA A 20 6.50 -8.50 3.85
CA ALA A 20 5.21 -8.76 3.22
C ALA A 20 5.26 -9.94 2.25
N LEU A 21 6.28 -10.02 1.38
CA LEU A 21 6.42 -11.16 0.47
C LEU A 21 6.55 -12.48 1.23
N LEU A 22 7.41 -12.53 2.25
CA LEU A 22 7.65 -13.78 2.98
C LEU A 22 6.43 -14.23 3.78
N HIS A 23 5.65 -13.32 4.35
CA HIS A 23 4.39 -13.66 5.02
C HIS A 23 3.32 -14.16 4.02
N ILE A 24 3.23 -13.55 2.83
CA ILE A 24 2.34 -14.03 1.76
C ILE A 24 2.74 -15.46 1.34
N LEU A 25 4.04 -15.69 1.08
CA LEU A 25 4.52 -17.01 0.67
C LEU A 25 4.39 -18.04 1.79
N ALA A 26 4.59 -17.64 3.05
CA ALA A 26 4.36 -18.49 4.21
C ALA A 26 2.91 -18.95 4.30
N ALA A 27 1.95 -18.05 4.15
CA ALA A 27 0.54 -18.40 4.09
C ALA A 27 0.23 -19.37 2.94
N ARG A 28 0.78 -19.15 1.74
CA ARG A 28 0.60 -20.04 0.57
C ARG A 28 1.13 -21.45 0.79
N VAL A 29 2.16 -21.63 1.61
CA VAL A 29 2.72 -22.96 1.93
C VAL A 29 2.26 -23.52 3.28
N GLY A 30 1.32 -22.86 3.96
CA GLY A 30 0.80 -23.28 5.26
C GLY A 30 1.85 -23.24 6.37
N ALA A 31 2.73 -22.23 6.35
CA ALA A 31 3.72 -21.99 7.40
C ALA A 31 3.30 -20.82 8.28
N GLU A 32 3.34 -21.01 9.60
CA GLU A 32 2.92 -20.01 10.59
C GLU A 32 4.08 -19.18 11.14
N ASN A 33 5.33 -19.61 10.88
CA ASN A 33 6.51 -18.93 11.37
C ASN A 33 7.72 -19.12 10.43
N PRO A 34 8.77 -18.29 10.57
CA PRO A 34 9.93 -18.33 9.67
C PRO A 34 10.65 -19.68 9.63
N HIS A 35 10.60 -20.45 10.72
CA HIS A 35 11.23 -21.76 10.81
C HIS A 35 10.44 -22.81 10.01
N GLN A 36 9.12 -22.86 10.18
CA GLN A 36 8.25 -23.71 9.36
C GLN A 36 8.35 -23.33 7.88
N PHE A 37 8.38 -22.03 7.56
CA PHE A 37 8.56 -21.58 6.18
C PHE A 37 9.86 -22.10 5.58
N ALA A 38 10.98 -21.99 6.31
CA ALA A 38 12.27 -22.46 5.85
C ALA A 38 12.26 -23.98 5.58
N ALA A 39 11.63 -24.78 6.45
CA ALA A 39 11.47 -26.22 6.25
C ALA A 39 10.65 -26.53 4.97
N ARG A 40 9.49 -25.89 4.80
CA ARG A 40 8.63 -26.06 3.62
C ARG A 40 9.31 -25.61 2.32
N PHE A 41 10.09 -24.53 2.40
CA PHE A 41 10.89 -24.02 1.28
C PHE A 41 11.98 -25.02 0.91
N ASP A 42 12.71 -25.53 1.89
CA ASP A 42 13.79 -26.51 1.72
C ASP A 42 13.28 -27.80 1.06
N ASP A 43 12.14 -28.32 1.52
CA ASP A 43 11.48 -29.52 0.95
C ASP A 43 11.12 -29.34 -0.54
N LYS A 44 10.65 -28.14 -0.93
CA LYS A 44 10.20 -27.87 -2.29
C LYS A 44 11.33 -27.50 -3.25
N VAL A 45 12.35 -26.80 -2.76
CA VAL A 45 13.40 -26.19 -3.60
C VAL A 45 14.70 -26.99 -3.55
N GLY A 46 14.84 -27.92 -2.59
CA GLY A 46 16.02 -28.76 -2.39
C GLY A 46 17.19 -28.00 -1.75
N MET A 47 16.90 -27.14 -0.77
CA MET A 47 17.90 -26.33 -0.06
C MET A 47 17.96 -26.67 1.43
N LEU A 48 18.90 -26.07 2.17
CA LEU A 48 19.07 -26.26 3.63
C LEU A 48 19.08 -24.90 4.36
N THR A 49 18.05 -24.09 4.14
CA THR A 49 17.89 -22.76 4.73
C THR A 49 17.37 -22.76 6.17
N GLN A 50 16.67 -23.81 6.60
CA GLN A 50 16.12 -23.95 7.95
C GLN A 50 17.21 -23.88 9.03
N GLN A 51 18.31 -24.61 8.83
CA GLN A 51 19.41 -24.69 9.80
C GLN A 51 20.18 -23.37 9.94
N SER A 52 20.21 -22.55 8.87
CA SER A 52 20.95 -21.30 8.84
C SER A 52 20.18 -20.10 9.40
N GLY A 53 18.86 -20.23 9.64
CA GLY A 53 18.03 -19.10 10.06
C GLY A 53 17.95 -17.96 9.03
N LYS A 54 18.30 -18.24 7.76
CA LYS A 54 18.52 -17.25 6.70
C LYS A 54 17.36 -16.29 6.49
N TRP A 55 16.13 -16.77 6.65
CA TRP A 55 14.92 -15.99 6.38
C TRP A 55 14.48 -15.09 7.54
N ARG A 56 14.94 -15.33 8.78
CA ARG A 56 14.46 -14.61 9.97
C ARG A 56 14.58 -13.08 9.85
N PRO A 57 15.73 -12.51 9.43
CA PRO A 57 15.87 -11.05 9.30
C PRO A 57 15.02 -10.45 8.18
N ASN A 58 14.62 -11.26 7.20
CA ASN A 58 13.74 -10.82 6.12
C ASN A 58 12.26 -10.83 6.57
N PHE A 59 11.85 -11.82 7.38
CA PHE A 59 10.51 -11.87 7.97
C PHE A 59 10.23 -10.73 8.95
N SER A 60 11.25 -10.26 9.69
CA SER A 60 11.11 -9.10 10.58
C SER A 60 11.22 -7.75 9.85
N GLY A 61 11.54 -7.76 8.55
CA GLY A 61 11.77 -6.55 7.78
C GLY A 61 13.08 -5.81 8.14
N GLU A 62 13.94 -6.38 9.00
CA GLU A 62 15.24 -5.81 9.32
C GLU A 62 16.18 -5.75 8.11
N LYS A 63 16.06 -6.74 7.21
CA LYS A 63 16.88 -6.83 6.01
C LYS A 63 16.04 -6.97 4.75
N PRO A 64 16.36 -6.21 3.69
CA PRO A 64 15.78 -6.45 2.38
C PRO A 64 16.24 -7.80 1.82
N LEU A 65 15.44 -8.35 0.90
CA LEU A 65 15.85 -9.51 0.12
C LEU A 65 16.96 -9.12 -0.87
N SER A 66 17.98 -9.98 -0.96
CA SER A 66 18.96 -9.91 -2.04
C SER A 66 18.38 -10.44 -3.36
N ALA A 67 18.96 -10.06 -4.50
CA ALA A 67 18.52 -10.53 -5.81
C ALA A 67 18.55 -12.07 -5.92
N GLN A 68 19.56 -12.73 -5.34
CA GLN A 68 19.64 -14.18 -5.30
C GLN A 68 18.52 -14.80 -4.47
N GLN A 69 18.15 -14.20 -3.33
CA GLN A 69 17.02 -14.69 -2.54
C GLN A 69 15.71 -14.55 -3.30
N ARG A 70 15.48 -13.44 -4.00
CA ARG A 70 14.26 -13.28 -4.82
C ARG A 70 14.18 -14.33 -5.93
N ALA A 71 15.26 -14.54 -6.68
CA ALA A 71 15.32 -15.56 -7.72
C ALA A 71 15.04 -16.99 -7.17
N LEU A 72 15.44 -17.25 -5.92
CA LEU A 72 15.11 -18.50 -5.23
C LEU A 72 13.63 -18.58 -4.83
N LEU A 73 13.03 -17.48 -4.37
CA LEU A 73 11.60 -17.42 -4.05
C LEU A 73 10.74 -17.58 -5.31
N THR A 74 11.18 -17.10 -6.48
CA THR A 74 10.49 -17.30 -7.76
C THR A 74 10.41 -18.78 -8.16
N ARG A 75 11.29 -19.64 -7.63
CA ARG A 75 11.19 -21.10 -7.81
C ARG A 75 10.11 -21.73 -6.92
N LEU A 76 9.78 -21.10 -5.80
CA LEU A 76 8.68 -21.52 -4.93
C LEU A 76 7.34 -21.02 -5.49
N ASP A 77 7.33 -19.79 -6.00
CA ASP A 77 6.13 -19.11 -6.46
C ASP A 77 6.46 -18.18 -7.62
N ALA A 78 5.88 -18.43 -8.80
CA ALA A 78 6.22 -17.70 -10.02
C ALA A 78 5.90 -16.19 -9.92
N ASP A 79 4.97 -15.79 -9.05
CA ASP A 79 4.55 -14.40 -8.89
C ASP A 79 5.39 -13.66 -7.83
N ALA A 80 6.37 -14.33 -7.19
CA ALA A 80 7.12 -13.75 -6.07
C ALA A 80 7.79 -12.41 -6.41
N ASP A 81 8.37 -12.28 -7.61
CA ASP A 81 8.98 -11.02 -8.04
C ASP A 81 7.94 -9.92 -8.26
N VAL A 82 6.78 -10.25 -8.84
CA VAL A 82 5.68 -9.28 -9.04
C VAL A 82 5.14 -8.81 -7.69
N LEU A 83 4.89 -9.74 -6.76
CA LEU A 83 4.44 -9.44 -5.40
C LEU A 83 5.47 -8.62 -4.61
N HIS A 84 6.76 -8.86 -4.83
CA HIS A 84 7.83 -8.08 -4.21
C HIS A 84 7.85 -6.63 -4.69
N GLU A 85 7.70 -6.41 -6.00
CA GLU A 85 7.79 -5.07 -6.59
C GLU A 85 6.49 -4.28 -6.43
N ASN A 86 5.33 -4.88 -6.70
CA ASN A 86 4.03 -4.22 -6.63
C ASN A 86 3.48 -4.17 -5.20
N GLY A 87 3.76 -5.20 -4.40
CA GLY A 87 3.19 -5.35 -3.06
C GLY A 87 1.79 -5.94 -3.04
N PRO A 88 1.29 -6.22 -1.83
CA PRO A 88 -0.08 -6.70 -1.63
C PRO A 88 -1.06 -5.63 -2.11
N ALA A 89 -2.02 -6.03 -2.95
CA ALA A 89 -2.99 -5.12 -3.59
C ALA A 89 -2.36 -3.88 -4.27
N ASP A 90 -1.16 -4.04 -4.87
CA ASP A 90 -0.37 -2.96 -5.48
C ASP A 90 0.09 -1.85 -4.50
N LEU A 91 0.08 -2.08 -3.19
CA LEU A 91 0.41 -1.05 -2.19
C LEU A 91 1.83 -0.48 -2.34
N TRP A 92 2.84 -1.27 -2.69
CA TRP A 92 4.20 -0.74 -2.90
C TRP A 92 4.30 0.08 -4.17
N LYS A 93 3.58 -0.34 -5.21
CA LYS A 93 3.44 0.44 -6.43
C LYS A 93 2.74 1.77 -6.14
N ALA A 94 1.67 1.76 -5.33
CA ALA A 94 0.99 2.96 -4.90
C ALA A 94 1.92 3.87 -4.08
N MET A 95 2.66 3.35 -3.10
CA MET A 95 3.48 4.16 -2.20
C MET A 95 4.75 4.71 -2.87
N TRP A 96 5.43 3.90 -3.70
CA TRP A 96 6.78 4.22 -4.19
C TRP A 96 6.96 4.08 -5.70
N GLY A 97 5.95 3.61 -6.42
CA GLY A 97 5.99 3.52 -7.87
C GLY A 97 6.03 4.89 -8.56
N ARG A 98 6.34 4.87 -9.84
CA ARG A 98 6.35 6.06 -10.72
C ARG A 98 4.92 6.48 -11.07
N LEU A 99 4.78 7.69 -11.63
CA LEU A 99 3.49 8.27 -11.97
C LEU A 99 2.67 7.42 -12.96
N ASP A 100 3.32 6.83 -13.97
CA ASP A 100 2.66 5.92 -14.92
C ASP A 100 2.14 4.65 -14.24
N GLU A 101 2.82 4.21 -13.18
CA GLU A 101 2.39 3.08 -12.38
C GLU A 101 1.19 3.44 -11.49
N LEU A 102 1.12 4.66 -10.96
CA LEU A 102 -0.07 5.16 -10.24
C LEU A 102 -1.29 5.21 -11.15
N GLN A 103 -1.12 5.70 -12.37
CA GLN A 103 -2.20 5.72 -13.37
C GLN A 103 -2.69 4.31 -13.70
N SER A 104 -1.81 3.30 -13.67
CA SER A 104 -2.21 1.90 -13.89
C SER A 104 -3.17 1.37 -12.81
N ILE A 105 -2.97 1.78 -11.55
CA ILE A 105 -3.84 1.41 -10.42
C ILE A 105 -5.23 2.02 -10.60
N LEU A 106 -5.30 3.23 -11.14
CA LEU A 106 -6.54 4.01 -11.31
C LEU A 106 -7.13 3.90 -12.73
N SER A 107 -6.62 2.98 -13.55
CA SER A 107 -6.89 2.99 -15.00
C SER A 107 -8.33 2.64 -15.36
N GLY A 108 -9.07 1.93 -14.49
CA GLY A 108 -10.49 1.69 -14.67
C GLY A 108 -11.29 2.97 -14.43
N GLU A 109 -11.04 3.61 -13.29
CA GLU A 109 -11.72 4.82 -12.86
C GLU A 109 -11.40 6.02 -13.74
N LEU A 110 -10.15 6.18 -14.18
CA LEU A 110 -9.77 7.25 -15.12
C LEU A 110 -10.36 7.06 -16.53
N LYS A 111 -10.81 5.85 -16.89
CA LYS A 111 -11.55 5.60 -18.14
C LYS A 111 -13.04 5.88 -17.97
N GLU A 112 -13.58 5.52 -16.81
CA GLU A 112 -14.99 5.74 -16.46
C GLU A 112 -15.27 7.23 -16.22
N TRP A 113 -14.39 7.87 -15.47
CA TRP A 113 -14.50 9.25 -15.03
C TRP A 113 -13.53 10.14 -15.78
N ARG A 114 -14.05 11.22 -16.37
CA ARG A 114 -13.32 12.05 -17.34
C ARG A 114 -12.21 12.90 -16.72
N THR A 115 -12.26 13.14 -15.42
CA THR A 115 -11.31 14.02 -14.71
C THR A 115 -10.86 13.39 -13.41
N LEU A 116 -9.64 13.75 -12.98
CA LEU A 116 -9.12 13.34 -11.67
C LEU A 116 -10.00 13.85 -10.52
N ASP A 117 -10.61 15.03 -10.67
CA ASP A 117 -11.53 15.60 -9.70
C ASP A 117 -12.72 14.67 -9.41
N MET A 118 -13.33 14.14 -10.47
CA MET A 118 -14.42 13.18 -10.36
C MET A 118 -13.97 11.88 -9.71
N VAL A 119 -12.79 11.34 -10.09
CA VAL A 119 -12.28 10.12 -9.45
C VAL A 119 -12.04 10.31 -7.96
N LEU A 120 -11.53 11.48 -7.55
CA LEU A 120 -11.35 11.83 -6.14
C LEU A 120 -12.69 11.91 -5.41
N ALA A 121 -13.68 12.59 -6.01
CA ALA A 121 -15.01 12.76 -5.44
C ALA A 121 -15.75 11.43 -5.28
N GLU A 122 -15.78 10.59 -6.32
CA GLU A 122 -16.42 9.28 -6.31
C GLU A 122 -15.76 8.34 -5.29
N PHE A 123 -14.41 8.34 -5.22
CA PHE A 123 -13.72 7.52 -4.22
C PHE A 123 -13.97 8.01 -2.78
N GLU A 124 -14.00 9.32 -2.54
CA GLU A 124 -14.38 9.85 -1.23
C GLU A 124 -15.83 9.47 -0.87
N ALA A 125 -16.74 9.46 -1.85
CA ALA A 125 -18.12 9.06 -1.67
C ALA A 125 -18.24 7.59 -1.26
N ASP A 126 -17.57 6.70 -1.98
CA ASP A 126 -17.51 5.27 -1.67
C ASP A 126 -16.99 5.05 -0.24
N MET A 127 -15.98 5.80 0.18
CA MET A 127 -15.40 5.71 1.53
C MET A 127 -16.35 6.21 2.62
N LEU A 128 -17.08 7.29 2.38
CA LEU A 128 -18.08 7.82 3.32
C LEU A 128 -19.29 6.89 3.44
N LEU A 129 -19.72 6.28 2.33
CA LEU A 129 -20.75 5.24 2.32
C LEU A 129 -20.28 4.01 3.09
N ALA A 130 -19.04 3.55 2.86
CA ALA A 130 -18.46 2.42 3.57
C ALA A 130 -18.38 2.67 5.08
N GLU A 131 -18.01 3.88 5.51
CA GLU A 131 -18.00 4.27 6.92
C GLU A 131 -19.40 4.24 7.54
N ARG A 132 -20.37 4.86 6.87
CA ARG A 132 -21.76 4.94 7.32
C ARG A 132 -22.37 3.55 7.47
N ASP A 133 -22.17 2.72 6.46
CA ASP A 133 -22.78 1.39 6.35
C ASP A 133 -21.92 0.30 7.06
N ARG A 134 -20.77 0.70 7.63
CA ARG A 134 -19.76 -0.19 8.25
C ARG A 134 -19.34 -1.32 7.32
N ALA A 135 -19.24 -1.01 6.03
CA ALA A 135 -18.82 -1.95 5.01
C ALA A 135 -17.33 -2.31 5.17
N PRO A 136 -16.92 -3.53 4.78
CA PRO A 136 -15.51 -3.90 4.75
C PRO A 136 -14.72 -2.99 3.80
N VAL A 137 -13.57 -2.48 4.27
CA VAL A 137 -12.63 -1.71 3.46
C VAL A 137 -11.44 -2.62 3.14
N PRO A 138 -11.30 -3.12 1.90
CA PRO A 138 -10.20 -4.01 1.54
C PRO A 138 -8.88 -3.25 1.46
N LEU A 139 -7.74 -3.95 1.57
CA LEU A 139 -6.41 -3.34 1.42
C LEU A 139 -6.22 -2.60 0.08
N ALA A 140 -6.92 -3.02 -0.97
CA ALA A 140 -6.94 -2.34 -2.27
C ALA A 140 -7.44 -0.89 -2.18
N TYR A 141 -8.33 -0.56 -1.23
CA TYR A 141 -8.79 0.81 -1.02
C TYR A 141 -7.67 1.67 -0.40
N LEU A 142 -6.82 1.10 0.45
CA LEU A 142 -5.62 1.80 0.93
C LEU A 142 -4.67 2.08 -0.23
N ALA A 143 -4.39 1.11 -1.08
CA ALA A 143 -3.53 1.31 -2.26
C ALA A 143 -4.10 2.38 -3.21
N LYS A 144 -5.42 2.35 -3.45
CA LYS A 144 -6.11 3.37 -4.25
C LYS A 144 -6.04 4.76 -3.62
N ALA A 145 -6.29 4.87 -2.32
CA ALA A 145 -6.18 6.13 -1.58
C ALA A 145 -4.76 6.72 -1.66
N VAL A 146 -3.73 5.87 -1.51
CA VAL A 146 -2.31 6.25 -1.67
C VAL A 146 -2.00 6.72 -3.08
N ALA A 147 -2.49 6.01 -4.10
CA ALA A 147 -2.26 6.37 -5.49
C ALA A 147 -2.92 7.70 -5.85
N LEU A 148 -4.19 7.91 -5.44
CA LEU A 148 -4.91 9.16 -5.65
C LEU A 148 -4.28 10.33 -4.89
N TYR A 149 -3.86 10.11 -3.65
CA TYR A 149 -3.13 11.10 -2.86
C TYR A 149 -1.87 11.59 -3.58
N ARG A 150 -1.03 10.66 -4.03
CA ARG A 150 0.20 11.01 -4.74
C ARG A 150 -0.08 11.66 -6.09
N LEU A 151 -1.06 11.15 -6.85
CA LEU A 151 -1.43 11.71 -8.14
C LEU A 151 -1.97 13.14 -8.00
N HIS A 152 -2.79 13.41 -6.97
CA HIS A 152 -3.23 14.76 -6.61
C HIS A 152 -2.06 15.70 -6.35
N GLN A 153 -1.10 15.28 -5.53
CA GLN A 153 0.09 16.09 -5.21
C GLN A 153 0.93 16.42 -6.45
N GLU A 154 1.12 15.46 -7.34
CA GLU A 154 1.87 15.66 -8.59
C GLU A 154 1.14 16.63 -9.54
N VAL A 155 -0.19 16.55 -9.63
CA VAL A 155 -0.98 17.46 -10.47
C VAL A 155 -0.98 18.88 -9.90
N GLU A 156 -1.26 19.05 -8.60
CA GLU A 156 -1.26 20.36 -7.94
C GLU A 156 0.10 21.06 -7.98
N ALA A 157 1.20 20.29 -7.95
CA ALA A 157 2.55 20.85 -8.08
C ALA A 157 2.83 21.44 -9.47
N ILE A 158 2.15 20.96 -10.52
CA ILE A 158 2.32 21.43 -11.90
C ILE A 158 1.29 22.52 -12.22
N VAL A 159 0.01 22.28 -11.90
CA VAL A 159 -1.09 23.21 -12.14
C VAL A 159 -1.94 23.27 -10.87
N PRO A 160 -1.89 24.37 -10.11
CA PRO A 160 -2.73 24.56 -8.92
C PRO A 160 -4.18 24.84 -9.35
N VAL A 161 -4.88 23.78 -9.74
CA VAL A 161 -6.27 23.82 -10.19
C VAL A 161 -7.25 23.79 -9.02
N GLY A 162 -6.76 23.61 -7.79
CA GLY A 162 -7.60 23.56 -6.59
C GLY A 162 -8.45 22.30 -6.54
N LEU A 163 -7.90 21.18 -7.03
CA LEU A 163 -8.51 19.87 -6.82
C LEU A 163 -8.59 19.62 -5.31
N ASP A 164 -9.75 19.16 -4.86
CA ASP A 164 -9.96 18.80 -3.45
C ASP A 164 -9.16 17.53 -3.11
N GLY A 165 -7.91 17.75 -2.71
CA GLY A 165 -7.06 16.73 -2.10
C GLY A 165 -7.21 16.65 -0.59
N GLU A 166 -8.19 17.35 -0.02
CA GLU A 166 -8.43 17.34 1.41
C GLU A 166 -9.16 16.04 1.79
N GLY A 167 -10.19 15.68 1.01
CA GLY A 167 -10.95 14.44 1.17
C GLY A 167 -10.12 13.16 1.06
N ILE A 168 -9.09 13.16 0.19
CA ILE A 168 -8.25 11.98 0.00
C ILE A 168 -7.35 11.70 1.22
N CYS A 169 -6.95 12.73 1.96
CA CYS A 169 -6.19 12.55 3.21
C CYS A 169 -7.04 11.87 4.29
N ARG A 170 -8.33 12.20 4.34
CA ARG A 170 -9.29 11.50 5.19
C ARG A 170 -9.48 10.06 4.75
N CYS A 171 -9.60 9.80 3.45
CA CYS A 171 -9.71 8.43 2.95
C CYS A 171 -8.49 7.58 3.35
N LEU A 172 -7.28 8.15 3.27
CA LEU A 172 -6.06 7.50 3.78
C LEU A 172 -6.17 7.19 5.26
N ARG A 173 -6.55 8.17 6.09
CA ARG A 173 -6.69 7.96 7.53
C ARG A 173 -7.75 6.92 7.86
N LEU A 174 -8.89 6.93 7.16
CA LEU A 174 -9.96 5.96 7.34
C LEU A 174 -9.50 4.54 6.99
N CYS A 175 -8.75 4.37 5.90
CA CYS A 175 -8.14 3.09 5.56
C CYS A 175 -7.15 2.64 6.64
N LEU A 176 -6.32 3.55 7.18
CA LEU A 176 -5.38 3.24 8.26
C LEU A 176 -6.09 2.90 9.57
N ASP A 177 -7.24 3.51 9.87
CA ASP A 177 -8.01 3.20 11.08
C ASP A 177 -8.92 1.97 10.95
N ASN A 178 -9.10 1.46 9.72
CA ASN A 178 -9.98 0.32 9.49
C ASN A 178 -9.39 -0.98 10.03
N ASP A 179 -10.17 -1.69 10.87
CA ASP A 179 -9.75 -2.95 11.50
C ASP A 179 -9.31 -4.03 10.49
N HIS A 180 -9.98 -4.14 9.34
CA HIS A 180 -9.66 -5.14 8.33
C HIS A 180 -8.30 -4.84 7.69
N VAL A 181 -8.07 -3.59 7.29
CA VAL A 181 -6.78 -3.14 6.74
C VAL A 181 -5.67 -3.31 7.77
N GLN A 182 -5.91 -2.93 9.03
CA GLN A 182 -4.93 -3.08 10.12
C GLN A 182 -4.58 -4.54 10.38
N GLN A 183 -5.56 -5.45 10.31
CA GLN A 183 -5.33 -6.89 10.40
C GLN A 183 -4.52 -7.40 9.21
N GLU A 184 -4.88 -7.05 7.97
CA GLU A 184 -4.13 -7.47 6.78
C GLU A 184 -2.67 -7.01 6.86
N LEU A 185 -2.42 -5.74 7.18
CA LEU A 185 -1.06 -5.21 7.33
C LEU A 185 -0.30 -5.87 8.48
N ALA A 186 -0.98 -6.31 9.54
CA ALA A 186 -0.37 -7.05 10.65
C ALA A 186 0.06 -8.46 10.21
N HIS A 187 -0.79 -9.18 9.47
CA HIS A 187 -0.47 -10.49 8.91
C HIS A 187 0.69 -10.41 7.92
N LEU A 188 0.82 -9.28 7.21
CA LEU A 188 1.94 -9.00 6.31
C LEU A 188 3.22 -8.55 7.05
N GLY A 189 3.16 -8.33 8.36
CA GLY A 189 4.30 -7.86 9.16
C GLY A 189 4.74 -6.42 8.88
N VAL A 190 3.89 -5.60 8.27
CA VAL A 190 4.23 -4.23 7.83
C VAL A 190 3.36 -3.13 8.43
N LYS A 191 2.37 -3.48 9.28
CA LYS A 191 1.44 -2.56 9.95
C LYS A 191 2.08 -1.28 10.46
N GLN A 192 3.04 -1.39 11.38
CA GLN A 192 3.66 -0.23 12.03
C GLN A 192 4.44 0.65 11.04
N ALA A 193 5.11 0.02 10.08
CA ALA A 193 5.94 0.75 9.11
C ALA A 193 5.09 1.50 8.08
N VAL A 194 4.02 0.88 7.58
CA VAL A 194 3.06 1.51 6.67
C VAL A 194 2.30 2.63 7.38
N ASP A 195 1.80 2.38 8.59
CA ASP A 195 1.09 3.39 9.38
C ASP A 195 1.97 4.61 9.68
N ALA A 196 3.22 4.39 10.12
CA ALA A 196 4.16 5.48 10.39
C ALA A 196 4.48 6.30 9.13
N GLU A 197 4.69 5.65 7.98
CA GLU A 197 5.03 6.34 6.74
C GLU A 197 3.85 7.17 6.20
N LEU A 198 2.66 6.58 6.14
CA LEU A 198 1.47 7.26 5.63
C LEU A 198 0.95 8.31 6.61
N THR A 199 1.04 8.07 7.91
CA THR A 199 0.74 9.11 8.92
C THR A 199 1.70 10.29 8.78
N ASN A 200 3.00 10.04 8.55
CA ASN A 200 3.95 11.12 8.29
C ASN A 200 3.57 11.95 7.05
N TRP A 201 3.03 11.32 5.99
CA TRP A 201 2.53 12.06 4.83
C TRP A 201 1.34 12.94 5.17
N ILE A 202 0.37 12.42 5.92
CA ILE A 202 -0.83 13.17 6.35
C ILE A 202 -0.45 14.37 7.20
N VAL A 203 0.38 14.19 8.24
CA VAL A 203 0.74 15.27 9.19
C VAL A 203 1.70 16.30 8.60
N SER A 204 2.36 15.99 7.49
CA SER A 204 3.24 16.95 6.79
C SER A 204 2.47 17.99 5.99
N ARG A 205 1.15 17.87 5.91
CA ARG A 205 0.29 18.76 5.13
C ARG A 205 -0.22 19.95 5.94
N PRO A 206 -0.47 21.09 5.27
CA PRO A 206 -1.06 22.27 5.91
C PRO A 206 -2.52 22.04 6.34
N ASP A 207 -3.25 21.17 5.65
CA ASP A 207 -4.67 20.85 5.82
C ASP A 207 -4.91 19.52 6.57
N MET A 208 -3.95 19.09 7.39
CA MET A 208 -3.96 17.77 8.03
C MET A 208 -5.24 17.49 8.87
N GLU A 209 -5.85 18.53 9.46
CA GLU A 209 -7.04 18.40 10.30
C GLU A 209 -8.21 17.72 9.58
N ILE A 210 -8.25 17.82 8.24
CA ILE A 210 -9.30 17.23 7.41
C ILE A 210 -9.24 15.72 7.44
N ALA A 211 -8.05 15.14 7.66
CA ALA A 211 -7.89 13.70 7.83
C ALA A 211 -8.71 13.14 9.01
N TRP A 212 -9.08 13.99 9.97
CA TRP A 212 -9.92 13.66 11.13
C TRP A 212 -11.29 14.36 11.11
N ALA A 213 -11.66 14.99 9.99
CA ALA A 213 -12.96 15.64 9.87
C ALA A 213 -14.11 14.62 10.00
N PRO A 214 -15.25 14.99 10.62
CA PRO A 214 -16.44 14.16 10.64
C PRO A 214 -16.96 13.87 9.24
N ALA A 215 -17.53 12.67 9.03
CA ALA A 215 -18.11 12.25 7.76
C ALA A 215 -19.16 13.24 7.22
N GLU A 216 -20.03 13.76 8.09
CA GLU A 216 -21.07 14.74 7.73
C GLU A 216 -20.48 16.04 7.15
N ALA A 217 -19.39 16.54 7.74
CA ALA A 217 -18.72 17.74 7.25
C ALA A 217 -18.18 17.53 5.83
N ARG A 218 -17.61 16.34 5.56
CA ARG A 218 -17.13 15.98 4.22
C ARG A 218 -18.26 15.77 3.23
N TRP A 219 -19.36 15.15 3.65
CA TRP A 219 -20.52 14.92 2.78
C TRP A 219 -21.15 16.23 2.29
N ASN A 220 -21.19 17.26 3.14
CA ASN A 220 -21.66 18.59 2.74
C ASN A 220 -20.77 19.27 1.69
N VAL A 221 -19.46 19.05 1.71
CA VAL A 221 -18.52 19.56 0.70
C VAL A 221 -18.65 18.76 -0.60
N LEU A 222 -18.77 17.45 -0.47
CA LEU A 222 -18.75 16.51 -1.58
C LEU A 222 -20.06 16.49 -2.38
N ALA A 223 -21.22 16.69 -1.73
CA ALA A 223 -22.53 16.67 -2.39
C ALA A 223 -22.59 17.62 -3.60
N PHE A 224 -22.10 18.86 -3.44
CA PHE A 224 -22.04 19.84 -4.55
C PHE A 224 -21.16 19.39 -5.72
N ARG A 225 -20.21 18.48 -5.48
CA ARG A 225 -19.30 17.91 -6.47
C ARG A 225 -19.77 16.58 -7.03
N LEU A 226 -20.87 16.01 -6.54
CA LEU A 226 -21.52 14.83 -7.09
C LEU A 226 -22.83 15.18 -7.83
N ASP A 227 -23.30 16.43 -7.73
CA ASP A 227 -24.51 16.93 -8.40
C ASP A 227 -24.47 16.88 -9.95
N TRP A 228 -23.35 16.45 -10.55
CA TRP A 228 -23.24 16.16 -11.99
C TRP A 228 -23.87 14.80 -12.38
N VAL A 229 -24.34 14.00 -11.41
CA VAL A 229 -25.13 12.78 -11.64
C VAL A 229 -26.60 13.17 -11.88
N HIS A 230 -26.86 13.85 -13.00
CA HIS A 230 -28.19 14.11 -13.53
C HIS A 230 -28.24 13.89 -15.04
#